data_AF-A0A396HYA0-F1
#
_entry.id   AF-A0A396HYA0-F1
#
_cell.length_a   1.000
_cell.length_b   1.000
_cell.length_c   1.000
_cell.angle_alpha   90.00
_cell.angle_beta   90.00
_cell.angle_gamma   90.00
#
_symmetry.space_group_name_H-M   'P 1'
#
loop_
_entity.id
_entity.type
_entity.pdbx_description
1 polymer ?
#
loop_
_entity_poly.entity_id
_entity_poly.type
_entity_poly.pdbx_seq_one_letter_code
_entity_poly.pdbx_strand_id
1 'polypeptide(L)'
;MKHYVISRNCFGVLQLYLESCRGITGKGVMHAVENCTQLREINLRGCDNVNDDDIVASMVFSRPSLKKIIVPPYYRIREQDKEFFLSDVCLIF
;
A
#
# COMPACT_ATOMS: atom_id res chain seq x y z
N MET A 1 -14.93 3.04 -23.82
CA MET A 1 -14.26 2.41 -22.65
C MET A 1 -12.91 3.10 -22.48
N LYS A 2 -12.71 3.90 -21.43
CA LYS A 2 -11.47 4.66 -21.22
C LYS A 2 -10.51 3.79 -20.39
N HIS A 3 -9.42 3.33 -21.01
CA HIS A 3 -8.31 2.70 -20.29
C HIS A 3 -7.51 3.80 -19.59
N TYR A 4 -7.63 3.91 -18.26
CA TYR A 4 -6.77 4.79 -17.47
C TYR A 4 -5.48 4.04 -17.15
N VAL A 5 -4.41 4.37 -17.87
CA VAL A 5 -3.06 3.92 -17.55
C VAL A 5 -2.53 4.83 -16.44
N ILE A 6 -2.51 4.33 -15.21
CA ILE A 6 -1.81 4.99 -14.09
C ILE A 6 -0.34 4.56 -14.18
N SER A 7 0.41 5.07 -15.15
CA SER A 7 1.86 4.88 -15.14
C SER A 7 2.58 6.00 -15.89
N ARG A 8 3.68 6.45 -15.28
CA ARG A 8 4.58 7.56 -15.67
C ARG A 8 4.18 8.91 -15.06
N ASN A 9 4.67 9.14 -13.83
CA ASN A 9 4.70 10.43 -13.11
C ASN A 9 3.44 10.87 -12.36
N CYS A 10 2.98 10.07 -11.40
CA CYS A 10 2.00 10.50 -10.40
C CYS A 10 2.67 11.29 -9.26
N PHE A 11 3.23 12.46 -9.58
CA PHE A 11 3.83 13.33 -8.55
C PHE A 11 2.78 13.89 -7.58
N GLY A 12 1.50 14.00 -7.94
CA GLY A 12 0.49 14.63 -7.08
C GLY A 12 -0.35 13.69 -6.21
N VAL A 13 -0.22 12.37 -6.36
CA VAL A 13 -1.12 11.43 -5.68
C VAL A 13 -0.67 11.28 -4.23
N LEU A 14 -1.47 11.82 -3.31
CA LEU A 14 -1.25 11.74 -1.87
C LEU A 14 -1.97 10.55 -1.24
N GLN A 15 -3.11 10.14 -1.81
CA GLN A 15 -3.95 9.09 -1.24
C GLN A 15 -4.41 8.15 -2.36
N LEU A 16 -4.31 6.84 -2.14
CA LEU A 16 -4.70 5.81 -3.09
C LEU A 16 -5.67 4.82 -2.43
N TYR A 17 -6.93 4.83 -2.87
CA TYR A 17 -7.98 3.95 -2.36
C TYR A 17 -8.25 2.81 -3.35
N LEU A 18 -7.92 1.59 -2.94
CA LEU A 18 -8.09 0.36 -3.72
C LEU A 18 -9.05 -0.62 -3.01
N GLU A 19 -9.91 -0.11 -2.12
CA GLU A 19 -10.81 -0.92 -1.32
C GLU A 19 -11.64 -1.88 -2.18
N SER A 20 -11.72 -3.15 -1.74
CA SER A 20 -12.44 -4.24 -2.40
C SER A 20 -11.99 -4.58 -3.83
N CYS A 21 -10.81 -4.11 -4.25
CA CYS A 21 -10.22 -4.45 -5.55
C CYS A 21 -9.62 -5.86 -5.54
N ARG A 22 -10.47 -6.90 -5.56
CA ARG A 22 -10.05 -8.31 -5.48
C ARG A 22 -9.12 -8.77 -6.61
N GLY A 23 -9.10 -8.07 -7.75
CA GLY A 23 -8.20 -8.40 -8.87
C GLY A 23 -6.77 -7.89 -8.70
N ILE A 24 -6.48 -7.06 -7.68
CA ILE A 24 -5.14 -6.52 -7.49
C ILE A 24 -4.24 -7.56 -6.82
N THR A 25 -2.96 -7.56 -7.23
CA THR A 25 -1.93 -8.43 -6.66
C THR A 25 -0.91 -7.59 -5.90
N GLY A 26 -0.12 -8.22 -5.03
CA GLY A 26 0.96 -7.53 -4.34
C GLY A 26 1.95 -6.83 -5.30
N LYS A 27 2.24 -7.44 -6.46
CA LYS A 27 3.05 -6.81 -7.52
C LYS A 27 2.40 -5.53 -8.06
N GLY A 28 1.08 -5.54 -8.27
CA GLY A 28 0.34 -4.36 -8.71
C GLY A 28 0.36 -3.23 -7.69
N VAL A 29 0.22 -3.57 -6.40
CA VAL A 29 0.36 -2.60 -5.29
C VAL A 29 1.75 -1.98 -5.27
N MET A 30 2.81 -2.79 -5.34
CA MET A 30 4.19 -2.30 -5.36
C MET A 30 4.45 -1.39 -6.56
N HIS A 31 3.94 -1.74 -7.74
CA HIS A 31 4.06 -0.87 -8.91
C HIS A 31 3.42 0.51 -8.68
N ALA A 32 2.23 0.55 -8.05
CA ALA A 32 1.58 1.82 -7.73
C ALA A 32 2.40 2.64 -6.72
N VAL A 33 2.90 1.98 -5.66
CA VAL A 33 3.73 2.61 -4.62
C VAL A 33 5.05 3.12 -5.19
N GLU A 34 5.64 2.41 -6.17
CA GLU A 34 6.88 2.80 -6.84
C GLU A 34 6.73 4.08 -7.68
N ASN A 35 5.56 4.24 -8.31
CA ASN A 35 5.28 5.34 -9.24
C ASN A 35 4.63 6.56 -8.58
N CYS A 36 3.96 6.39 -7.44
CA CYS A 36 3.31 7.48 -6.70
C CYS A 36 4.27 8.06 -5.65
N THR A 37 5.17 8.93 -6.07
CA THR A 37 6.31 9.37 -5.24
C THR A 37 5.92 10.23 -4.04
N GLN A 38 4.77 10.91 -4.08
CA GLN A 38 4.23 11.70 -2.96
C GLN A 38 3.15 10.97 -2.14
N LEU A 39 2.98 9.66 -2.34
CA LEU A 39 1.93 8.89 -1.67
C LEU A 39 2.11 8.92 -0.14
N ARG A 40 1.04 9.30 0.57
CA ARG A 40 0.96 9.39 2.03
C ARG A 40 -0.01 8.39 2.64
N GLU A 41 -1.05 8.02 1.91
CA GLU A 41 -2.05 7.06 2.37
C GLU A 41 -2.39 6.04 1.28
N ILE A 42 -2.53 4.78 1.69
CA ILE A 42 -3.04 3.73 0.83
C ILE A 42 -4.03 2.84 1.58
N ASN A 43 -5.14 2.51 0.91
CA ASN A 43 -6.17 1.62 1.44
C ASN A 43 -6.33 0.38 0.57
N LEU A 44 -6.06 -0.77 1.16
CA LEU A 44 -6.10 -2.12 0.59
C LEU A 44 -7.16 -2.99 1.25
N ARG A 45 -8.09 -2.43 2.04
CA ARG A 45 -9.15 -3.19 2.70
C ARG A 45 -9.93 -4.03 1.67
N GLY A 46 -10.16 -5.31 1.97
CA GLY A 46 -10.85 -6.23 1.05
C GLY A 46 -10.07 -6.60 -0.23
N CYS A 47 -8.77 -6.28 -0.30
CA CYS A 47 -7.86 -6.80 -1.33
C CYS A 47 -7.26 -8.12 -0.88
N ASP A 48 -8.06 -9.18 -0.90
CA ASP A 48 -7.69 -10.49 -0.30
C ASP A 48 -6.47 -11.16 -0.97
N ASN A 49 -6.17 -10.77 -2.21
CA ASN A 49 -4.99 -11.22 -2.96
C ASN A 49 -3.69 -10.47 -2.60
N VAL A 50 -3.76 -9.58 -1.61
CA VAL A 50 -2.63 -8.84 -1.05
C VAL A 50 -2.42 -9.33 0.40
N ASN A 51 -1.82 -10.52 0.53
CA ASN A 51 -1.66 -11.23 1.80
C ASN A 51 -0.20 -11.63 2.09
N ASP A 52 0.76 -11.07 1.34
CA ASP A 52 2.17 -11.31 1.55
C ASP A 52 2.65 -10.50 2.77
N ASP A 53 3.13 -11.18 3.81
CA ASP A 53 3.56 -10.59 5.08
C ASP A 53 4.59 -9.45 4.89
N ASP A 54 5.38 -9.48 3.82
CA ASP A 54 6.44 -8.51 3.54
C ASP A 54 6.00 -7.29 2.73
N ILE A 55 4.76 -7.25 2.23
CA ILE A 55 4.35 -6.17 1.32
C ILE A 55 4.31 -4.82 2.03
N VAL A 56 3.78 -4.75 3.25
CA VAL A 56 3.71 -3.49 4.00
C VAL A 56 5.11 -2.95 4.28
N ALA A 57 6.05 -3.81 4.67
CA ALA A 57 7.45 -3.43 4.84
C ALA A 57 8.02 -2.87 3.54
N SER A 58 7.84 -3.60 2.43
CA SER A 58 8.31 -3.20 1.11
C SER A 58 7.75 -1.84 0.67
N MET A 59 6.48 -1.57 0.98
CA MET A 59 5.83 -0.30 0.68
C MET A 59 6.44 0.87 1.45
N VAL A 60 6.69 0.68 2.75
CA VAL A 60 7.31 1.71 3.62
C VAL A 60 8.76 1.96 3.21
N PHE A 61 9.54 0.91 2.94
CA PHE A 61 10.92 1.05 2.46
C PHE A 61 11.00 1.74 1.09
N SER A 62 10.11 1.38 0.16
CA SER A 62 10.05 2.02 -1.17
C SER A 62 9.58 3.48 -1.08
N ARG A 63 8.74 3.80 -0.09
CA ARG A 63 8.06 5.09 -0.01
C ARG A 63 8.05 5.67 1.42
N PRO A 64 9.14 6.36 1.84
CA PRO A 64 9.23 6.99 3.16
C PRO A 64 8.20 8.11 3.42
N SER A 65 7.56 8.63 2.36
CA SER A 65 6.47 9.60 2.44
C SER A 65 5.15 8.97 2.91
N LEU A 66 5.03 7.65 2.89
CA LEU A 66 3.83 6.92 3.31
C LEU A 66 3.68 7.01 4.82
N LYS A 67 2.51 7.45 5.28
CA LYS A 67 2.20 7.68 6.71
C LYS A 67 1.01 6.88 7.20
N LYS A 68 0.18 6.39 6.30
CA LYS A 68 -1.01 5.62 6.66
C LYS A 68 -1.24 4.48 5.68
N ILE A 69 -1.44 3.28 6.24
CA ILE A 69 -1.70 2.08 5.45
C ILE A 69 -2.91 1.40 6.08
N ILE A 70 -3.93 1.11 5.27
CA ILE A 70 -5.08 0.32 5.66
C ILE A 70 -4.97 -1.02 4.94
N VAL A 71 -4.84 -2.11 5.68
CA VAL A 71 -4.72 -3.48 5.15
C VAL A 71 -5.99 -4.29 5.41
N PRO A 72 -6.19 -5.45 4.74
CA PRO A 72 -7.25 -6.38 5.13
C PRO A 72 -7.13 -6.83 6.59
N PRO A 73 -8.25 -7.13 7.28
CA PRO A 73 -8.24 -7.47 8.71
C PRO A 73 -7.46 -8.75 9.04
N TYR A 74 -7.24 -9.61 8.05
CA TYR A 74 -6.49 -10.86 8.19
C TYR A 74 -5.01 -10.73 7.80
N TYR A 75 -4.55 -9.53 7.44
CA TYR A 75 -3.17 -9.30 7.07
C TYR A 75 -2.24 -9.53 8.26
N ARG A 76 -1.21 -10.35 8.09
CA ARG A 76 -0.25 -10.69 9.14
C ARG A 76 0.98 -9.80 9.03
N ILE A 77 1.29 -9.10 10.11
CA ILE A 77 2.55 -8.38 10.26
C ILE A 77 3.51 -9.25 11.06
N ARG A 78 4.77 -9.35 10.61
CA ARG A 78 5.83 -10.00 11.39
C ARG A 78 6.08 -9.24 12.69
N GLU A 79 6.27 -9.96 13.80
CA GLU A 79 6.46 -9.35 15.13
C GLU A 79 7.60 -8.33 15.15
N GLN A 80 8.69 -8.62 14.43
CA GLN A 80 9.88 -7.76 14.32
C GLN A 80 9.59 -6.40 13.66
N ASP A 81 8.57 -6.32 12.80
CA ASP A 81 8.27 -5.10 12.04
C ASP A 81 7.17 -4.27 12.73
N LYS A 82 6.48 -4.81 13.74
CA LYS A 82 5.38 -4.12 14.43
C LYS A 82 5.84 -2.83 15.10
N GLU A 83 6.97 -2.85 15.80
CA GLU A 83 7.52 -1.68 16.50
C GLU A 83 7.88 -0.58 15.50
N PHE A 84 8.52 -0.96 14.40
CA PHE A 84 8.87 -0.07 13.29
C PHE A 84 7.64 0.58 12.63
N PHE A 85 6.57 -0.18 12.41
CA PHE A 85 5.35 0.41 11.85
C PHE A 85 4.68 1.35 12.85
N LEU A 86 4.54 0.96 14.12
CA LEU A 86 3.87 1.78 15.13
C LEU A 86 4.55 3.14 15.39
N SER A 87 5.87 3.27 15.15
CA SER A 87 6.60 4.53 15.32
C SER A 87 6.42 5.51 14.15
N ASP A 88 6.45 5.01 12.92
CA ASP A 88 6.61 5.86 11.73
C ASP A 88 5.40 5.87 10.79
N VAL A 89 4.49 4.89 10.92
CA VAL A 89 3.36 4.65 10.01
C VAL A 89 2.10 4.23 10.77
N CYS A 90 1.00 4.94 10.58
CA CYS A 90 -0.28 4.50 11.12
C CYS A 90 -0.82 3.32 10.32
N LEU A 91 -0.79 2.12 10.91
CA LEU A 91 -1.30 0.89 10.31
C LEU A 91 -2.67 0.52 10.89
N ILE A 92 -3.65 0.35 10.01
CA ILE A 92 -5.05 0.09 10.35
C ILE A 92 -5.49 -1.21 9.67
N PHE A 93 -6.21 -2.04 10.41
CA PHE A 93 -6.77 -3.31 9.95
C PHE A 93 -8.25 -3.19 9.55
#